data_AF-A0A2A9H130-F1
#
_entry.id   AF-A0A2A9H130-F1
#
_cell.length_a   1.000
_cell.length_b   1.000
_cell.length_c   1.000
_cell.angle_alpha   90.00
_cell.angle_beta   90.00
_cell.angle_gamma   90.00
#
_symmetry.space_group_name_H-M   'P 1'
#
loop_
_entity.id
_entity.type
_entity.pdbx_description
1 polymer ?
#
loop_
_entity_poly.entity_id
_entity_poly.type
_entity_poly.pdbx_seq_one_letter_code
_entity_poly.pdbx_strand_id
1 'polypeptide(L)'
;MSIWTAPVAAWLTGDAWQAELRRMLDSIVEQGAEVAWLASEGAPCADPPWLFDPAEMSGGVYGFLTGDGRYSCPLDPGQPWAVVSDDELEAVRRAAPLSRS
;
A
#
# COMPACT_ATOMS: atom_id res chain seq x y z
N MET A 1 -7.63 -17.14 5.65
CA MET A 1 -6.39 -16.42 5.32
C MET A 1 -5.67 -17.21 4.25
N SER A 2 -5.67 -16.73 3.01
CA SER A 2 -4.92 -17.35 1.92
C SER A 2 -3.58 -16.63 1.80
N ILE A 3 -2.48 -17.33 2.01
CA ILE A 3 -1.13 -16.78 1.84
C ILE A 3 -0.72 -17.05 0.39
N TRP A 4 -0.38 -15.98 -0.34
CA TRP A 4 0.13 -16.06 -1.70
C TRP A 4 1.57 -15.56 -1.70
N THR A 5 2.47 -16.30 -2.35
CA THR A 5 3.90 -15.95 -2.40
C THR A 5 4.27 -15.64 -3.84
N ALA A 6 4.76 -14.42 -4.11
CA ALA A 6 5.27 -14.02 -5.42
C ALA A 6 6.80 -13.88 -5.35
N PRO A 7 7.57 -14.71 -6.08
CA PRO A 7 9.02 -14.60 -6.09
C PRO A 7 9.45 -13.36 -6.90
N VAL A 8 10.23 -12.48 -6.27
CA VAL A 8 10.88 -11.37 -6.97
C VAL A 8 12.16 -11.93 -7.62
N ALA A 9 12.14 -12.10 -8.95
CA ALA A 9 13.18 -12.84 -9.69
C ALA A 9 14.53 -12.12 -9.81
N ALA A 10 14.57 -10.81 -9.52
CA ALA A 10 15.77 -9.98 -9.61
C ALA A 10 15.70 -8.84 -8.58
N TRP A 11 16.86 -8.33 -8.14
CA TRP A 11 16.91 -7.14 -7.31
C TRP A 11 16.56 -5.90 -8.15
N LEU A 12 15.30 -5.50 -8.14
CA LEU A 12 14.81 -4.33 -8.87
C LEU A 12 15.00 -3.05 -8.04
N THR A 13 15.17 -1.93 -8.73
CA THR A 13 15.26 -0.58 -8.15
C THR A 13 14.58 0.43 -9.08
N GLY A 14 14.25 1.63 -8.57
CA GLY A 14 13.69 2.71 -9.37
C GLY A 14 12.41 2.31 -10.11
N ASP A 15 12.27 2.72 -11.37
CA ASP A 15 11.06 2.51 -12.17
C ASP A 15 10.66 1.04 -12.31
N ALA A 16 11.63 0.13 -12.42
CA ALA A 16 11.35 -1.30 -12.54
C ALA A 16 10.72 -1.87 -11.26
N TRP A 17 11.18 -1.41 -10.10
CA TRP A 17 10.61 -1.78 -8.81
C TRP A 17 9.20 -1.20 -8.62
N GLN A 18 9.02 0.08 -8.96
CA GLN A 18 7.73 0.75 -8.88
C GLN A 18 6.69 0.11 -9.82
N ALA A 19 7.10 -0.27 -11.03
CA ALA A 19 6.23 -0.97 -11.97
C ALA A 19 5.78 -2.33 -11.41
N GLU A 20 6.67 -3.07 -10.76
CA GLU A 20 6.34 -4.38 -10.21
C GLU A 20 5.45 -4.30 -8.97
N LEU A 21 5.72 -3.36 -8.06
CA LEU A 21 4.83 -3.12 -6.92
C LEU A 21 3.43 -2.69 -7.35
N ARG A 22 3.34 -1.77 -8.32
CA ARG A 22 2.05 -1.37 -8.88
C ARG A 22 1.32 -2.57 -9.50
N ARG A 23 1.99 -3.37 -10.32
CA ARG A 23 1.41 -4.58 -10.94
C ARG A 23 0.86 -5.55 -9.91
N MET A 24 1.59 -5.75 -8.80
CA MET A 24 1.12 -6.61 -7.70
C MET A 24 -0.14 -6.07 -7.04
N LEU A 25 -0.17 -4.77 -6.69
CA LEU A 25 -1.33 -4.14 -6.07
C LEU A 25 -2.54 -4.09 -7.01
N ASP A 26 -2.31 -3.79 -8.31
CA ASP A 26 -3.33 -3.81 -9.36
C ASP A 26 -4.03 -5.18 -9.39
N SER A 27 -3.29 -6.29 -9.29
CA SER A 27 -3.89 -7.64 -9.28
C SER A 27 -4.85 -7.92 -8.12
N ILE A 28 -4.72 -7.19 -7.01
CA ILE A 28 -5.63 -7.29 -5.86
C ILE A 28 -6.87 -6.42 -6.10
N VAL A 29 -6.69 -5.21 -6.61
CA VAL A 29 -7.78 -4.29 -6.97
C VAL A 29 -8.65 -4.86 -8.10
N GLU A 30 -8.05 -5.51 -9.10
CA GLU A 30 -8.76 -6.21 -10.19
C GLU A 30 -9.70 -7.31 -9.69
N GLN A 31 -9.48 -7.84 -8.48
CA GLN A 31 -10.36 -8.82 -7.83
C GLN A 31 -11.48 -8.18 -7.00
N GLY A 32 -11.64 -6.86 -7.06
CA GLY A 32 -12.73 -6.11 -6.42
C GLY A 32 -12.37 -5.49 -5.07
N ALA A 33 -11.08 -5.46 -4.70
CA ALA A 33 -10.66 -4.73 -3.51
C ALA A 33 -10.78 -3.20 -3.74
N GLU A 34 -11.38 -2.48 -2.79
CA GLU A 34 -11.43 -1.00 -2.82
C GLU A 34 -10.03 -0.39 -2.66
N VAL A 35 -9.14 -1.10 -1.96
CA VAL A 35 -7.75 -0.69 -1.76
C VAL A 35 -6.85 -1.89 -1.50
N ALA A 36 -5.64 -1.83 -2.04
CA ALA A 36 -4.54 -2.74 -1.76
C ALA A 36 -3.35 -1.93 -1.20
N TRP A 37 -2.62 -2.47 -0.22
CA TRP A 37 -1.55 -1.74 0.44
C TRP A 37 -0.42 -2.65 0.92
N LEU A 38 0.74 -2.04 1.17
CA LEU A 38 1.97 -2.70 1.61
C LEU A 38 2.36 -2.16 2.98
N ALA A 39 2.75 -3.06 3.88
CA ALA A 39 3.30 -2.74 5.19
C ALA A 39 4.27 -3.82 5.65
N SER A 40 5.08 -3.52 6.66
CA SER A 40 5.97 -4.52 7.27
C SER A 40 5.23 -5.24 8.37
N GLU A 41 5.55 -6.52 8.51
CA GLU A 41 5.30 -7.23 9.74
C GLU A 41 5.95 -6.49 10.92
N GLY A 42 5.22 -6.35 12.02
CA GLY A 42 5.67 -5.63 13.22
C GLY A 42 5.57 -4.11 13.16
N ALA A 43 5.09 -3.53 12.05
CA ALA A 43 4.81 -2.10 11.94
C ALA A 43 3.33 -1.79 12.26
N PRO A 44 2.99 -0.52 12.58
CA PRO A 44 1.60 -0.13 12.83
C PRO A 44 0.68 -0.48 11.65
N CYS A 45 -0.41 -1.17 11.96
CA CYS A 45 -1.43 -1.58 11.00
C CYS A 45 -2.82 -1.49 11.63
N ALA A 46 -3.83 -1.26 10.80
CA ALA A 46 -5.22 -1.18 11.23
C ALA A 46 -6.13 -1.93 10.25
N ASP A 47 -7.22 -2.48 10.78
CA ASP A 47 -8.30 -3.03 9.98
C ASP A 47 -9.34 -1.94 9.63
N PRO A 48 -10.17 -2.15 8.59
CA PRO A 48 -11.36 -1.34 8.36
C PRO A 48 -12.23 -1.14 9.63
N PRO A 49 -12.81 0.06 9.83
CA PRO A 49 -12.77 1.24 8.98
C PRO A 49 -11.60 2.20 9.25
N TRP A 50 -10.63 1.82 10.09
CA TRP A 50 -9.52 2.70 10.50
C TRP A 50 -8.30 2.63 9.58
N LEU A 51 -8.43 1.94 8.46
CA LEU A 51 -7.38 1.87 7.45
C LEU A 51 -6.99 3.30 7.00
N PHE A 52 -5.69 3.53 6.92
CA PHE A 52 -5.04 4.81 6.66
C PHE A 52 -5.36 5.92 7.66
N ASP A 53 -5.79 5.59 8.89
CA ASP A 53 -5.75 6.53 10.01
C ASP A 53 -4.29 6.78 10.42
N PRO A 54 -3.76 8.02 10.32
CA PRO A 54 -2.40 8.31 10.75
C PRO A 54 -2.15 7.95 12.22
N ALA A 55 -3.16 8.02 13.09
CA ALA A 55 -3.02 7.66 14.50
C ALA A 55 -2.73 6.16 14.71
N GLU A 56 -3.07 5.31 13.75
CA GLU A 56 -2.92 3.85 13.86
C GLU A 56 -1.90 3.26 12.88
N MET A 57 -1.57 3.97 11.80
CA MET A 57 -0.77 3.44 10.70
C MET A 57 0.45 4.29 10.32
N SER A 58 0.68 5.43 10.98
CA SER A 58 1.86 6.27 10.71
C SER A 58 3.15 5.46 10.81
N GLY A 59 4.01 5.59 9.79
CA GLY A 59 5.27 4.85 9.70
C GLY A 59 5.14 3.37 9.32
N GLY A 60 3.93 2.83 9.15
CA GLY A 60 3.70 1.42 8.86
C GLY A 60 3.42 1.10 7.39
N VAL A 61 2.98 2.08 6.61
CA VAL A 61 2.53 1.88 5.21
C VAL A 61 3.63 2.25 4.24
N TYR A 62 4.03 1.32 3.37
CA TYR A 62 5.04 1.54 2.33
C TYR A 62 4.47 1.93 0.97
N GLY A 63 3.20 1.61 0.74
CA GLY A 63 2.52 2.00 -0.48
C GLY A 63 1.09 1.51 -0.50
N PHE A 64 0.33 2.07 -1.42
CA PHE A 64 -1.06 1.71 -1.65
C PHE A 64 -1.46 1.89 -3.11
N LEU A 65 -2.56 1.25 -3.47
CA LEU A 65 -3.32 1.45 -4.69
C LEU A 65 -4.81 1.39 -4.35
N THR A 66 -5.55 2.43 -4.71
CA THR A 66 -7.01 2.48 -4.56
C THR A 66 -7.72 2.02 -5.83
N GLY A 67 -8.99 1.62 -5.69
CA GLY A 67 -9.83 1.17 -6.81
C GLY A 67 -10.05 2.22 -7.92
N ASP A 68 -9.86 3.50 -7.62
CA ASP A 68 -9.91 4.61 -8.59
C ASP A 68 -8.54 4.91 -9.23
N GLY A 69 -7.50 4.12 -8.93
CA GLY A 69 -6.19 4.16 -9.57
C GLY A 69 -5.17 5.10 -8.92
N ARG A 70 -5.45 5.65 -7.74
CA ARG A 70 -4.45 6.43 -6.99
C ARG A 70 -3.39 5.50 -6.42
N TYR A 71 -2.14 5.77 -6.77
CA TYR A 71 -0.97 4.98 -6.37
C TYR A 71 0.07 5.86 -5.69
N SER A 72 0.67 5.37 -4.61
CA SER A 72 1.87 5.94 -4.00
C SER A 72 2.67 4.82 -3.36
N CYS A 73 3.99 4.81 -3.57
CA CYS A 73 4.89 3.88 -2.91
C CYS A 73 6.31 4.47 -2.84
N PRO A 74 6.66 5.17 -1.75
CA PRO A 74 7.99 5.74 -1.58
C PRO A 74 9.10 4.71 -1.34
N LEU A 75 8.76 3.44 -1.09
CA LEU A 75 9.73 2.37 -0.92
C LEU A 75 10.48 2.07 -2.22
N ASP A 76 11.80 2.27 -2.22
CA ASP A 76 12.72 1.85 -3.29
C ASP A 76 13.99 1.25 -2.66
N PRO A 77 14.36 -0.01 -2.96
CA PRO A 77 15.57 -0.64 -2.43
C PRO A 77 16.87 0.11 -2.72
N GLY A 78 16.89 1.00 -3.73
CA GLY A 78 18.04 1.84 -4.07
C GLY A 78 18.11 3.18 -3.33
N GLN A 79 17.13 3.50 -2.50
CA GLN A 79 16.97 4.80 -1.84
C GLN A 79 16.89 4.67 -0.31
N PRO A 80 17.01 5.77 0.45
CA PRO A 80 16.69 5.76 1.87
C PRO A 80 15.29 5.19 2.12
N TRP A 81 15.17 4.44 3.21
CA TRP A 81 13.89 3.87 3.62
C TRP A 81 12.83 4.96 3.80
N ALA A 82 11.67 4.78 3.18
CA ALA A 82 10.59 5.73 3.21
C ALA A 82 9.23 5.04 3.24
N VAL A 83 8.27 5.73 3.84
CA VAL A 83 6.88 5.31 4.10
C VAL A 83 5.94 6.37 3.57
N VAL A 84 4.70 5.97 3.30
CA VAL A 84 3.62 6.89 2.93
C VAL A 84 3.45 7.92 4.05
N SER A 85 3.35 9.19 3.67
CA SER A 85 3.23 10.29 4.62
C SER A 85 1.86 10.33 5.30
N ASP A 86 1.78 10.87 6.51
CA ASP A 86 0.50 11.05 7.22
C ASP A 86 -0.51 11.87 6.41
N ASP A 87 -0.04 12.88 5.66
CA ASP A 87 -0.87 13.68 4.76
C ASP A 87 -1.48 12.83 3.63
N GLU A 88 -0.72 11.90 3.07
CA GLU A 88 -1.21 10.96 2.07
C GLU A 88 -2.18 9.95 2.67
N LEU A 89 -1.88 9.40 3.85
CA LEU A 89 -2.77 8.50 4.59
C LEU A 89 -4.14 9.16 4.81
N GLU A 90 -4.14 10.38 5.35
CA GLU A 90 -5.34 11.18 5.60
C GLU A 90 -6.09 11.53 4.30
N ALA A 91 -5.37 11.79 3.21
CA ALA A 91 -5.97 12.06 1.91
C ALA A 91 -6.62 10.81 1.29
N VAL A 92 -6.04 9.63 1.48
CA VAL A 92 -6.62 8.36 1.01
C VAL A 92 -7.83 7.99 1.84
N ARG A 93 -7.73 8.07 3.18
CA ARG A 93 -8.84 7.80 4.10
C ARG A 93 -10.09 8.62 3.79
N ARG A 94 -9.91 9.91 3.46
CA ARG A 94 -11.01 10.80 3.08
C ARG A 94 -11.63 10.47 1.72
N ALA A 95 -10.83 9.95 0.78
CA ALA A 95 -11.27 9.61 -0.57
C ALA A 95 -11.93 8.24 -0.67
N ALA A 96 -11.47 7.29 0.16
CA ALA A 96 -12.02 5.95 0.30
C ALA A 96 -12.53 5.76 1.73
N PRO A 97 -13.65 6.42 2.13
CA PRO A 97 -14.29 6.12 3.40
C PRO A 97 -14.83 4.70 3.27
N LEU A 98 -14.03 3.72 3.69
CA LEU A 98 -14.31 2.28 3.58
C LEU A 98 -15.79 2.07 3.89
N SER A 99 -16.55 1.73 2.85
CA SER A 99 -18.00 1.77 2.90
C SER A 99 -18.45 0.87 4.03
N ARG A 100 -19.19 1.42 5.01
CA ARG A 100 -19.85 0.62 6.04
C ARG A 100 -20.77 -0.38 5.32
N SER A 101 -20.31 -1.62 5.24
CA SER A 101 -21.11 -2.76 4.77
C SER A 101 -22.24 -3.03 5.74
#